data_AF-A0A428PGR4-F1
#
_entry.id   AF-A0A428PGR4-F1
#
_cell.length_a   1.000
_cell.length_b   1.000
_cell.length_c   1.000
_cell.angle_alpha   90.00
_cell.angle_beta   90.00
_cell.angle_gamma   90.00
#
_symmetry.space_group_name_H-M   'P 1'
#
loop_
_entity.id
_entity.type
_entity.pdbx_description
1 polymer ?
#
loop_
_entity_poly.entity_id
_entity_poly.type
_entity_poly.pdbx_seq_one_letter_code
_entity_poly.pdbx_strand_id
1 'polypeptide(L)'
;MYSSWFAYPISRPYPFRWFTPLTIVGGTFLAVVFTLINLGSSGFYLESQFTSDPNSTISGERQWFMKPPFSWETNLDPKCEAKILSVGDSFFTNARGLAYVVKSLQHFNDSEPKSVKTFPSISYMNNILEDCYLDRVSLKLQKSDTVASPTWWISWSVASYVDATAACSVMTQHGRIKISLALQYKGASDHLYAYIVEDNPKEHASIWWGARLLNAYLAGVWQIMSLTQQASNEKKDEYWALGNIPYLRDFSQQDIRSLEFFRSDPWLVSSRGRFEATDTKNLTILFKNLKDPVSPVTTEGLHYAKLLHSLVSIDLGNCEAPNLLLNDDDLKYAIDAPDSPSRKPKGKLDYLHGKYHSPMDRYSKIPRPNTVYNKNLTFLHEAYDEFRPLTGKLGCKNSTIDAQYLCSVPRSKSIGTMILAIVIANLVFLQAAWRLLGLIAQGMLPNADPQAMVCEGCLKNNYAMGEVSSRPDSRDESTVQLVP
;
A
#
# COMPACT_ATOMS: atom_id res chain seq x y z
N MET A 1 -57.45 47.75 17.16
CA MET A 1 -57.66 48.74 16.08
C MET A 1 -56.31 49.25 15.63
N TYR A 2 -55.91 48.93 14.39
CA TYR A 2 -54.80 49.58 13.70
C TYR A 2 -55.34 49.94 12.31
N SER A 3 -55.44 51.23 12.00
CA SER A 3 -55.77 51.74 10.67
C SER A 3 -54.49 52.30 10.05
N SER A 4 -54.03 51.70 8.95
CA SER A 4 -52.97 52.29 8.14
C SER A 4 -53.52 53.46 7.33
N TRP A 5 -52.77 54.57 7.31
CA TRP A 5 -53.13 55.83 6.66
C TRP A 5 -52.52 55.92 5.24
N PHE A 6 -52.65 54.85 4.47
CA PHE A 6 -52.31 54.83 3.05
C PHE A 6 -53.30 53.92 2.32
N ALA A 7 -54.33 54.53 1.74
CA ALA A 7 -55.27 53.86 0.85
C ALA A 7 -54.82 54.09 -0.60
N TYR A 8 -54.35 53.05 -1.27
CA TYR A 8 -54.11 53.09 -2.71
C TYR A 8 -55.46 53.12 -3.43
N PRO A 9 -55.77 54.16 -4.23
CA PRO A 9 -56.97 54.17 -5.04
C PRO A 9 -56.72 53.27 -6.26
N ILE A 10 -57.56 52.27 -6.42
CA ILE A 10 -57.63 51.33 -7.56
C ILE A 10 -56.59 50.20 -7.49
N SER A 11 -56.86 49.19 -6.65
CA SER A 11 -56.45 47.82 -6.94
C SER A 11 -57.59 47.13 -7.69
N ARG A 12 -57.46 46.95 -9.01
CA ARG A 12 -58.37 46.03 -9.71
C ARG A 12 -58.07 44.62 -9.19
N PRO A 13 -59.08 43.81 -8.81
CA PRO A 13 -58.85 42.44 -8.42
C PRO A 13 -58.20 41.71 -9.59
N TYR A 14 -57.11 40.99 -9.31
CA TYR A 14 -56.39 40.24 -10.33
C TYR A 14 -57.37 39.26 -11.01
N PRO A 15 -57.44 39.23 -12.36
CA PRO A 15 -58.52 38.54 -13.07
C PRO A 15 -58.53 37.03 -12.82
N PHE A 16 -57.38 36.46 -12.48
CA PHE A 16 -57.20 35.03 -12.27
C PHE A 16 -57.39 34.63 -10.79
N ARG A 17 -58.59 34.16 -10.43
CA ARG A 17 -58.90 33.62 -9.09
C ARG A 17 -58.06 32.40 -8.70
N TRP A 18 -57.50 31.67 -9.68
CA TRP A 18 -56.63 30.51 -9.47
C TRP A 18 -55.18 30.91 -9.13
N PHE A 19 -54.79 32.17 -9.37
CA PHE A 19 -53.41 32.60 -9.22
C PHE A 19 -52.93 32.53 -7.77
N THR A 20 -53.72 33.04 -6.82
CA THR A 20 -53.39 33.03 -5.39
C THR A 20 -53.25 31.62 -4.81
N PRO A 21 -54.22 30.69 -4.98
CA PRO A 21 -54.06 29.32 -4.48
C PRO A 21 -52.92 28.57 -5.18
N LEU A 22 -52.71 28.79 -6.48
CA LEU A 22 -51.58 28.19 -7.20
C LEU A 22 -50.24 28.69 -6.68
N THR A 23 -50.13 29.99 -6.38
CA THR A 23 -48.88 30.58 -5.86
C THR A 23 -48.54 30.02 -4.49
N ILE A 24 -49.54 29.86 -3.61
CA ILE A 24 -49.32 29.31 -2.27
C ILE A 24 -48.95 27.83 -2.36
N VAL A 25 -49.78 27.01 -3.01
CA VAL A 25 -49.56 25.55 -3.08
C VAL A 25 -48.30 25.22 -3.90
N GLY A 26 -48.14 25.85 -5.06
CA GLY A 26 -46.98 25.68 -5.93
C GLY A 26 -45.70 26.22 -5.29
N GLY A 27 -45.78 27.35 -4.59
CA GLY A 27 -44.65 27.91 -3.84
C GLY A 27 -44.20 27.00 -2.70
N THR A 28 -45.13 26.45 -1.92
CA THR A 28 -44.81 25.49 -0.86
C THR A 28 -44.20 24.21 -1.44
N PHE A 29 -44.78 23.67 -2.51
CA PHE A 29 -44.24 22.49 -3.18
C PHE A 29 -42.82 22.73 -3.71
N LEU A 30 -42.60 23.84 -4.42
CA LEU A 30 -41.28 24.21 -4.92
C LEU A 30 -40.27 24.44 -3.79
N ALA A 31 -40.69 25.04 -2.69
CA ALA A 31 -39.81 25.23 -1.52
C ALA A 31 -39.34 23.89 -0.94
N VAL A 32 -40.24 22.90 -0.82
CA VAL A 32 -39.87 21.54 -0.35
C VAL A 32 -38.92 20.87 -1.34
N VAL A 33 -39.24 20.92 -2.64
CA VAL A 33 -38.40 20.30 -3.69
C VAL A 33 -37.02 20.93 -3.75
N PHE A 34 -36.92 22.26 -3.79
CA PHE A 34 -35.63 22.96 -3.80
C PHE A 34 -34.82 22.70 -2.54
N THR A 35 -35.47 22.58 -1.37
CA THR A 35 -34.77 22.22 -0.13
C THR A 35 -34.11 20.85 -0.23
N LEU A 36 -34.80 19.85 -0.77
CA LEU A 36 -34.25 18.50 -0.94
C LEU A 36 -33.10 18.47 -1.95
N ILE A 37 -33.24 19.17 -3.08
CA ILE A 37 -32.19 19.28 -4.10
C ILE A 37 -30.95 20.00 -3.53
N ASN A 38 -31.15 21.12 -2.84
CA ASN A 38 -30.07 21.92 -2.26
C ASN A 38 -29.39 21.22 -1.08
N LEU A 39 -30.11 20.38 -0.33
CA LEU A 39 -29.51 19.54 0.70
C LEU A 39 -28.49 18.58 0.10
N GLY A 40 -28.83 17.92 -1.01
CA GLY A 40 -27.93 16.99 -1.70
C GLY A 40 -26.73 17.67 -2.36
N SER A 41 -26.95 18.81 -3.02
CA SER A 41 -25.91 19.52 -3.77
C SER A 41 -25.00 20.39 -2.89
N SER A 42 -25.56 21.12 -1.91
CA SER A 42 -24.84 22.13 -1.13
C SER A 42 -24.57 21.72 0.32
N GLY A 43 -25.20 20.65 0.81
CA GLY A 43 -25.06 20.19 2.20
C GLY A 43 -23.78 19.42 2.49
N PHE A 44 -23.02 19.03 1.46
CA PHE A 44 -21.83 18.18 1.59
C PHE A 44 -20.58 18.87 1.05
N TYR A 45 -19.41 18.50 1.56
CA TYR A 45 -18.10 18.87 1.04
C TYR A 45 -17.18 17.65 1.09
N LEU A 46 -16.10 17.66 0.29
CA LEU A 46 -15.08 16.62 0.36
C LEU A 46 -14.08 16.94 1.47
N GLU A 47 -13.89 16.00 2.38
CA GLU A 47 -12.90 16.07 3.46
C GLU A 47 -11.79 15.06 3.21
N SER A 48 -10.54 15.44 3.46
CA SER A 48 -9.40 14.57 3.29
C SER A 48 -9.24 13.64 4.51
N GLN A 49 -9.24 12.34 4.27
CA GLN A 49 -9.06 11.30 5.27
C GLN A 49 -7.98 10.32 4.81
N PHE A 50 -7.13 9.90 5.73
CA PHE A 50 -6.17 8.83 5.49
C PHE A 50 -6.87 7.46 5.60
N THR A 51 -6.68 6.59 4.61
CA THR A 51 -7.17 5.20 4.61
C THR A 51 -6.06 4.25 4.18
N SER A 52 -6.08 3.01 4.68
CA SER A 52 -5.22 1.94 4.19
C SER A 52 -5.82 1.21 2.98
N ASP A 53 -7.12 1.33 2.75
CA ASP A 53 -7.81 0.71 1.61
C ASP A 53 -8.52 1.77 0.74
N PRO A 54 -7.84 2.27 -0.31
CA PRO A 54 -8.43 3.23 -1.23
C PRO A 54 -9.49 2.57 -2.13
N ASN A 55 -9.37 1.27 -2.43
CA ASN A 55 -10.27 0.58 -3.34
C ASN A 55 -11.67 0.46 -2.75
N SER A 56 -11.78 0.03 -1.48
CA SER A 56 -13.07 -0.01 -0.77
C SER A 56 -13.71 1.38 -0.63
N THR A 57 -12.88 2.42 -0.49
CA THR A 57 -13.33 3.81 -0.31
C THR A 57 -13.90 4.38 -1.60
N ILE A 58 -13.28 4.09 -2.75
CA ILE A 58 -13.75 4.54 -4.07
C ILE A 58 -14.95 3.71 -4.55
N SER A 59 -14.92 2.39 -4.33
CA SER A 59 -15.98 1.46 -4.77
C SER A 59 -17.18 1.40 -3.84
N GLY A 60 -17.20 2.19 -2.78
CA GLY A 60 -18.32 2.26 -1.84
C GLY A 60 -19.63 2.63 -2.55
N GLU A 61 -20.75 2.13 -2.04
CA GLU A 61 -22.05 2.44 -2.63
C GLU A 61 -22.29 3.96 -2.62
N ARG A 62 -22.54 4.52 -3.81
CA ARG A 62 -22.90 5.94 -3.95
C ARG A 62 -24.11 6.23 -3.06
N GLN A 63 -23.90 7.14 -2.13
CA GLN A 63 -24.94 7.61 -1.22
C GLN A 63 -26.07 8.29 -2.02
N TRP A 64 -27.27 8.37 -1.43
CA TRP A 64 -28.46 8.94 -2.09
C TRP A 64 -28.22 10.37 -2.61
N PHE A 65 -27.43 11.17 -1.90
CA PHE A 65 -27.12 12.56 -2.26
C PHE A 65 -26.16 12.69 -3.46
N MET A 66 -25.49 11.60 -3.84
CA MET A 66 -24.55 11.54 -4.97
C MET A 66 -25.23 11.09 -6.27
N LYS A 67 -26.52 10.73 -6.22
CA LYS A 67 -27.30 10.25 -7.37
C LYS A 67 -28.21 11.37 -7.91
N PRO A 68 -28.56 11.35 -9.20
CA PRO A 68 -29.59 12.23 -9.74
C PRO A 68 -30.94 11.99 -9.03
N PRO A 69 -31.76 13.01 -8.74
CA PRO A 69 -31.63 14.44 -9.08
C PRO A 69 -31.04 15.28 -7.92
N PHE A 70 -30.13 14.73 -7.11
CA PHE A 70 -29.54 15.45 -5.98
C PHE A 70 -28.12 15.95 -6.28
N SER A 71 -27.38 15.17 -7.08
CA SER A 71 -26.12 15.57 -7.69
C SER A 71 -26.09 15.12 -9.14
N TRP A 72 -25.81 16.06 -10.04
CA TRP A 72 -25.60 15.80 -11.47
C TRP A 72 -24.11 15.80 -11.84
N GLU A 73 -23.25 16.27 -10.94
CA GLU A 73 -21.80 16.29 -11.11
C GLU A 73 -21.13 15.21 -10.25
N THR A 74 -20.07 14.61 -10.76
CA THR A 74 -19.22 13.64 -10.03
C THR A 74 -18.27 14.32 -9.04
N ASN A 75 -18.56 15.57 -8.65
CA ASN A 75 -17.70 16.38 -7.79
C ASN A 75 -17.72 15.92 -6.32
N LEU A 76 -18.71 15.11 -5.93
CA LEU A 76 -18.80 14.48 -4.61
C LEU A 76 -18.33 13.02 -4.60
N ASP A 77 -17.92 12.46 -5.75
CA ASP A 77 -17.39 11.10 -5.80
C ASP A 77 -16.07 11.02 -5.01
N PRO A 78 -15.88 9.98 -4.17
CA PRO A 78 -14.65 9.83 -3.41
C PRO A 78 -13.46 9.67 -4.35
N LYS A 79 -12.38 10.43 -4.08
CA LYS A 79 -11.15 10.39 -4.87
C LYS A 79 -9.97 10.13 -3.96
N CYS A 80 -9.13 9.17 -4.30
CA CYS A 80 -7.93 8.87 -3.54
C CYS A 80 -6.69 9.19 -4.36
N GLU A 81 -5.67 9.73 -3.70
CA GLU A 81 -4.36 9.98 -4.29
C GLU A 81 -3.52 8.70 -4.23
N ALA A 82 -2.92 8.33 -5.36
CA ALA A 82 -2.02 7.20 -5.43
C ALA A 82 -0.70 7.50 -4.72
N LYS A 83 -0.15 6.50 -4.04
CA LYS A 83 1.20 6.59 -3.46
C LYS A 83 2.22 6.50 -4.59
N ILE A 84 3.15 7.46 -4.63
CA ILE A 84 4.28 7.38 -5.56
C ILE A 84 5.31 6.41 -4.98
N LEU A 85 5.64 5.36 -5.73
CA LEU A 85 6.69 4.41 -5.40
C LEU A 85 7.90 4.72 -6.28
N SER A 86 9.00 5.18 -5.68
CA SER A 86 10.22 5.58 -6.36
C SER A 86 11.36 4.61 -6.10
N VAL A 87 12.34 4.56 -7.01
CA VAL A 87 13.58 3.80 -6.78
C VAL A 87 14.32 4.39 -5.58
N GLY A 88 14.69 3.53 -4.63
CA GLY A 88 15.31 3.90 -3.36
C GLY A 88 14.33 3.97 -2.18
N ASP A 89 13.02 3.97 -2.43
CA ASP A 89 12.03 3.98 -1.35
C ASP A 89 12.04 2.66 -0.58
N SER A 90 11.88 2.76 0.73
CA SER A 90 11.73 1.61 1.63
C SER A 90 10.29 1.41 2.06
N PHE A 91 9.85 0.17 2.13
CA PHE A 91 8.49 -0.17 2.56
C PHE A 91 8.40 -1.53 3.24
N PHE A 92 7.27 -1.74 3.93
CA PHE A 92 6.81 -3.03 4.45
C PHE A 92 5.56 -3.46 3.68
N THR A 93 5.25 -4.75 3.73
CA THR A 93 3.96 -5.27 3.27
C THR A 93 2.93 -5.19 4.39
N ASN A 94 1.65 -5.39 4.05
CA ASN A 94 0.57 -5.60 5.02
C ASN A 94 0.82 -6.79 5.97
N ALA A 95 1.65 -7.76 5.59
CA ALA A 95 2.09 -8.87 6.44
C ALA A 95 3.13 -8.43 7.49
N ARG A 96 3.76 -7.26 7.30
CA ARG A 96 4.73 -6.63 8.21
C ARG A 96 5.87 -7.55 8.62
N GLY A 97 6.33 -8.42 7.72
CA GLY A 97 7.49 -9.27 7.93
C GLY A 97 8.77 -8.48 7.72
N LEU A 98 9.27 -8.43 6.48
CA LEU A 98 10.57 -7.87 6.13
C LEU A 98 10.47 -6.45 5.56
N ALA A 99 11.53 -5.68 5.74
CA ALA A 99 11.70 -4.38 5.09
C ALA A 99 12.37 -4.53 3.72
N TYR A 100 11.80 -3.89 2.70
CA TYR A 100 12.32 -3.90 1.33
C TYR A 100 12.69 -2.51 0.86
N VAL A 101 13.62 -2.42 -0.08
CA VAL A 101 13.99 -1.20 -0.82
C VAL A 101 13.79 -1.44 -2.31
N VAL A 102 13.11 -0.51 -2.98
CA VAL A 102 12.93 -0.56 -4.43
C VAL A 102 14.27 -0.34 -5.13
N LYS A 103 14.74 -1.31 -5.91
CA LYS A 103 15.98 -1.23 -6.70
C LYS A 103 15.73 -0.80 -8.13
N SER A 104 14.67 -1.31 -8.75
CA SER A 104 14.31 -0.96 -10.13
C SER A 104 12.83 -1.19 -10.39
N LEU A 105 12.31 -0.43 -11.35
CA LEU A 105 10.94 -0.53 -11.85
C LEU A 105 11.04 -0.71 -13.37
N GLN A 106 10.60 -1.85 -13.87
CA GLN A 106 10.77 -2.24 -15.27
C GLN A 106 9.45 -2.73 -15.86
N HIS A 107 9.08 -2.20 -17.02
CA HIS A 107 8.00 -2.75 -17.83
C HIS A 107 8.56 -3.66 -18.90
N PHE A 108 8.01 -4.87 -18.99
CA PHE A 108 8.27 -5.83 -20.05
C PHE A 108 7.09 -5.80 -21.01
N ASN A 109 7.37 -5.51 -22.28
CA ASN A 109 6.38 -5.63 -23.32
C ASN A 109 6.45 -7.06 -23.87
N ASP A 110 5.39 -7.85 -23.68
CA ASP A 110 5.34 -9.25 -24.13
C ASP A 110 5.52 -9.41 -25.64
N SER A 111 5.28 -8.34 -26.41
CA SER A 111 5.44 -8.32 -27.88
C SER A 111 6.89 -8.10 -28.33
N GLU A 112 7.74 -7.46 -27.51
CA GLU A 112 9.14 -7.17 -27.80
C GLU A 112 10.01 -7.41 -26.56
N PRO A 113 10.49 -8.65 -26.32
CA PRO A 113 11.23 -9.01 -25.11
C PRO A 113 12.59 -8.30 -24.94
N LYS A 114 13.03 -7.50 -25.93
CA LYS A 114 14.27 -6.71 -25.88
C LYS A 114 14.07 -5.25 -25.48
N SER A 115 12.84 -4.72 -25.50
CA SER A 115 12.57 -3.34 -25.11
C SER A 115 12.18 -3.26 -23.63
N VAL A 116 13.17 -3.20 -22.74
CA VAL A 116 12.93 -2.97 -21.30
C VAL A 116 12.80 -1.48 -21.05
N LYS A 117 11.62 -1.03 -20.62
CA LYS A 117 11.40 0.37 -20.23
C LYS A 117 11.55 0.50 -18.71
N THR A 118 12.52 1.29 -18.27
CA THR A 118 12.74 1.60 -16.85
C THR A 118 12.00 2.85 -16.43
N PHE A 119 11.46 2.84 -15.21
CA PHE A 119 10.79 3.99 -14.61
C PHE A 119 11.52 4.43 -13.35
N PRO A 120 11.69 5.74 -13.10
CA PRO A 120 12.23 6.24 -11.84
C PRO A 120 11.20 6.13 -10.70
N SER A 121 9.91 6.23 -11.03
CA SER A 121 8.78 6.09 -10.11
C SER A 121 7.51 5.63 -10.82
N ILE A 122 6.59 5.05 -10.06
CA ILE A 122 5.26 4.63 -10.51
C ILE A 122 4.18 5.05 -9.50
N SER A 123 2.95 5.25 -9.96
CA SER A 123 1.79 5.39 -9.08
C SER A 123 1.30 4.01 -8.62
N TYR A 124 1.19 3.83 -7.30
CA TYR A 124 0.73 2.62 -6.66
C TYR A 124 -0.54 2.88 -5.86
N MET A 125 -1.53 1.99 -5.97
CA MET A 125 -2.88 2.18 -5.42
C MET A 125 -3.40 0.90 -4.74
N ASN A 126 -2.67 0.42 -3.73
CA ASN A 126 -3.03 -0.78 -2.97
C ASN A 126 -3.28 -2.03 -3.83
N ASN A 127 -2.59 -2.13 -4.97
CA ASN A 127 -2.69 -3.29 -5.86
C ASN A 127 -1.91 -4.47 -5.27
N ILE A 128 -2.43 -5.68 -5.45
CA ILE A 128 -1.78 -6.91 -4.95
C ILE A 128 -0.44 -7.08 -5.66
N LEU A 129 0.56 -7.53 -4.90
CA LEU A 129 1.85 -7.95 -5.44
C LEU A 129 1.70 -9.38 -5.99
N GLU A 130 2.01 -9.57 -7.27
CA GLU A 130 1.88 -10.83 -7.99
C GLU A 130 3.25 -11.40 -8.37
N ASP A 131 3.33 -12.72 -8.57
CA ASP A 131 4.56 -13.42 -8.98
C ASP A 131 5.81 -13.01 -8.19
N CYS A 132 5.67 -12.90 -6.87
CA CYS A 132 6.77 -12.53 -6.00
C CYS A 132 7.67 -13.73 -5.68
N TYR A 133 8.96 -13.60 -5.94
CA TYR A 133 9.95 -14.63 -5.63
C TYR A 133 11.30 -14.03 -5.23
N LEU A 134 12.08 -14.81 -4.49
CA LEU A 134 13.48 -14.51 -4.26
C LEU A 134 14.27 -14.83 -5.54
N ASP A 135 14.91 -13.82 -6.13
CA ASP A 135 15.69 -13.94 -7.37
C ASP A 135 17.13 -14.38 -7.06
N ARG A 136 17.73 -13.75 -6.06
CA ARG A 136 19.11 -14.02 -5.64
C ARG A 136 19.28 -13.81 -4.14
N VAL A 137 20.10 -14.65 -3.53
CA VAL A 137 20.68 -14.42 -2.20
C VAL A 137 22.17 -14.66 -2.25
N SER A 138 22.95 -13.87 -1.53
CA SER A 138 24.41 -13.94 -1.50
C SER A 138 24.86 -13.84 -0.05
N LEU A 139 25.48 -14.90 0.46
CA LEU A 139 26.11 -14.87 1.77
C LEU A 139 27.51 -14.29 1.60
N LYS A 140 27.71 -13.05 2.08
CA LYS A 140 29.01 -12.37 2.07
C LYS A 140 29.70 -12.67 3.38
N LEU A 141 30.72 -13.51 3.32
CA LEU A 141 31.42 -14.02 4.48
C LEU A 141 32.70 -13.21 4.67
N GLN A 142 32.89 -12.66 5.87
CA GLN A 142 34.10 -11.97 6.24
C GLN A 142 34.46 -12.31 7.68
N LYS A 143 35.72 -12.67 7.88
CA LYS A 143 36.28 -12.90 9.20
C LYS A 143 36.69 -11.57 9.84
N SER A 144 36.32 -11.37 11.09
CA SER A 144 36.60 -10.14 11.84
C SER A 144 37.96 -10.15 12.56
N ASP A 145 38.52 -11.33 12.83
CA ASP A 145 39.82 -11.49 13.49
C ASP A 145 40.87 -12.13 12.56
N THR A 146 42.12 -12.10 13.00
CA THR A 146 43.28 -12.58 12.23
C THR A 146 43.80 -13.94 12.68
N VAL A 147 43.06 -14.68 13.51
CA VAL A 147 43.55 -15.88 14.19
C VAL A 147 43.37 -17.13 13.34
N ALA A 148 44.44 -17.80 12.90
CA ALA A 148 44.33 -18.91 11.95
C ALA A 148 43.68 -20.20 12.49
N SER A 149 43.72 -20.44 13.80
CA SER A 149 43.09 -21.61 14.42
C SER A 149 41.56 -21.54 14.33
N PRO A 150 40.85 -22.68 14.40
CA PRO A 150 39.40 -22.68 14.56
C PRO A 150 38.98 -21.73 15.68
N THR A 151 38.05 -20.82 15.38
CA THR A 151 37.60 -19.78 16.28
C THR A 151 36.12 -19.95 16.62
N TRP A 152 35.59 -19.04 17.43
CA TRP A 152 34.18 -18.97 17.70
C TRP A 152 33.42 -18.50 16.45
N TRP A 153 32.18 -18.95 16.27
CA TRP A 153 31.30 -18.49 15.19
C TRP A 153 31.15 -16.96 15.14
N ILE A 154 31.33 -16.29 16.28
CA ILE A 154 31.28 -14.82 16.41
C ILE A 154 32.27 -14.13 15.47
N SER A 155 33.45 -14.73 15.24
CA SER A 155 34.47 -14.23 14.31
C SER A 155 33.97 -14.05 12.89
N TRP A 156 32.89 -14.75 12.51
CA TRP A 156 32.25 -14.62 11.20
C TRP A 156 30.96 -13.82 11.27
N SER A 157 30.25 -13.80 12.39
CA SER A 157 28.96 -13.10 12.50
C SER A 157 29.02 -11.57 12.40
N VAL A 158 30.13 -10.95 12.84
CA VAL A 158 30.19 -9.48 12.99
C VAL A 158 30.39 -8.76 11.65
N ALA A 159 31.23 -9.32 10.78
CA ALA A 159 31.59 -8.70 9.51
C ALA A 159 30.88 -9.34 8.30
N SER A 160 30.35 -10.56 8.46
CA SER A 160 29.55 -11.19 7.39
C SER A 160 28.18 -10.54 7.29
N TYR A 161 27.63 -10.51 6.08
CA TYR A 161 26.28 -10.03 5.84
C TYR A 161 25.60 -10.79 4.71
N VAL A 162 24.28 -10.65 4.64
CA VAL A 162 23.44 -11.25 3.59
C VAL A 162 22.98 -10.15 2.64
N ASP A 163 23.12 -10.42 1.35
CA ASP A 163 22.60 -9.57 0.27
C ASP A 163 21.55 -10.36 -0.51
N ALA A 164 20.29 -9.91 -0.51
CA ALA A 164 19.19 -10.64 -1.10
C ALA A 164 18.28 -9.72 -1.92
N THR A 165 17.91 -10.19 -3.10
CA THR A 165 17.03 -9.49 -4.03
C THR A 165 15.83 -10.36 -4.38
N ALA A 166 14.65 -9.79 -4.26
CA ALA A 166 13.39 -10.36 -4.70
C ALA A 166 12.88 -9.63 -5.93
N ALA A 167 12.01 -10.27 -6.69
CA ALA A 167 11.28 -9.65 -7.78
C ALA A 167 9.79 -9.92 -7.62
N CYS A 168 8.98 -8.92 -7.93
CA CYS A 168 7.52 -8.98 -7.91
C CYS A 168 6.97 -8.31 -9.17
N SER A 169 5.72 -8.59 -9.49
CA SER A 169 4.94 -7.87 -10.49
C SER A 169 3.82 -7.10 -9.81
N VAL A 170 3.51 -5.92 -10.34
CA VAL A 170 2.35 -5.14 -9.92
C VAL A 170 1.60 -4.62 -11.13
N MET A 171 0.28 -4.66 -11.09
CA MET A 171 -0.56 -4.05 -12.10
C MET A 171 -0.67 -2.54 -11.85
N THR A 172 -0.39 -1.74 -12.88
CA THR A 172 -0.47 -0.28 -12.84
C THR A 172 -1.22 0.26 -14.06
N GLN A 173 -1.45 1.57 -14.11
CA GLN A 173 -1.96 2.26 -15.30
C GLN A 173 -1.08 2.07 -16.56
N HIS A 174 0.20 1.73 -16.38
CA HIS A 174 1.15 1.46 -17.47
C HIS A 174 1.25 -0.04 -17.81
N GLY A 175 0.34 -0.86 -17.27
CA GLY A 175 0.38 -2.32 -17.41
C GLY A 175 1.15 -3.00 -16.27
N ARG A 176 1.60 -4.24 -16.52
CA ARG A 176 2.36 -5.05 -15.57
C ARG A 176 3.78 -4.48 -15.43
N ILE A 177 4.14 -4.02 -14.24
CA ILE A 177 5.48 -3.53 -13.92
C ILE A 177 6.16 -4.56 -13.02
N LYS A 178 7.37 -4.99 -13.41
CA LYS A 178 8.25 -5.79 -12.57
C LYS A 178 9.03 -4.87 -11.64
N ILE A 179 8.90 -5.11 -10.35
CA ILE A 179 9.62 -4.42 -9.29
C ILE A 179 10.76 -5.33 -8.82
N SER A 180 11.98 -4.82 -8.83
CA SER A 180 13.10 -5.45 -8.13
C SER A 180 13.24 -4.86 -6.74
N LEU A 181 13.31 -5.71 -5.73
CA LEU A 181 13.33 -5.37 -4.31
C LEU A 181 14.61 -5.89 -3.69
N ALA A 182 15.33 -5.05 -2.96
CA ALA A 182 16.42 -5.50 -2.08
C ALA A 182 15.92 -5.61 -0.64
N LEU A 183 16.24 -6.71 0.02
CA LEU A 183 15.97 -6.85 1.46
C LEU A 183 16.90 -5.90 2.23
N GLN A 184 16.36 -5.18 3.22
CA GLN A 184 17.18 -4.36 4.12
C GLN A 184 17.90 -5.18 5.20
N TYR A 185 17.40 -6.38 5.47
CA TYR A 185 18.01 -7.30 6.43
C TYR A 185 19.40 -7.72 5.95
N LYS A 186 20.42 -7.41 6.76
CA LYS A 186 21.83 -7.72 6.46
C LYS A 186 22.35 -8.98 7.15
N GLY A 187 21.53 -9.78 7.83
CA GLY A 187 22.04 -11.01 8.44
C GLY A 187 22.80 -10.82 9.75
N ALA A 188 22.38 -9.89 10.62
CA ALA A 188 23.12 -9.61 11.85
C ALA A 188 22.23 -9.81 13.08
N SER A 189 22.20 -11.03 13.63
CA SER A 189 22.16 -11.28 15.09
C SER A 189 21.78 -12.71 15.48
N ASP A 190 22.47 -13.23 16.51
CA ASP A 190 22.13 -14.46 17.23
C ASP A 190 20.82 -14.24 18.03
N HIS A 191 19.77 -14.97 17.65
CA HIS A 191 18.42 -14.95 18.24
C HIS A 191 17.72 -13.60 18.39
N LEU A 192 18.20 -12.51 17.78
CA LEU A 192 17.44 -11.26 17.73
C LEU A 192 16.65 -11.21 16.41
N TYR A 193 15.34 -11.06 16.55
CA TYR A 193 14.39 -11.09 15.43
C TYR A 193 13.77 -9.72 15.13
N ALA A 194 14.39 -8.64 15.61
CA ALA A 194 13.88 -7.26 15.47
C ALA A 194 13.81 -6.75 14.02
N TYR A 195 14.30 -7.53 13.06
CA TYR A 195 14.13 -7.27 11.63
C TYR A 195 12.75 -7.70 11.11
N ILE A 196 11.99 -8.46 11.90
CA ILE A 196 10.58 -8.77 11.68
C ILE A 196 9.75 -7.83 12.57
N VAL A 197 8.82 -7.10 11.96
CA VAL A 197 7.96 -6.15 12.70
C VAL A 197 6.82 -6.88 13.39
N GLU A 198 6.10 -7.74 12.67
CA GLU A 198 5.02 -8.56 13.23
C GLU A 198 5.48 -9.99 13.45
N ASP A 199 5.75 -10.32 14.71
CA ASP A 199 6.38 -11.58 15.11
C ASP A 199 5.49 -12.43 16.04
N ASN A 200 4.17 -12.29 15.90
CA ASN A 200 3.21 -13.05 16.71
C ASN A 200 3.14 -14.53 16.26
N PRO A 201 3.52 -15.50 17.12
CA PRO A 201 3.52 -16.92 16.77
C PRO A 201 2.11 -17.51 16.49
N LYS A 202 1.04 -16.84 16.94
CA LYS A 202 -0.35 -17.29 16.75
C LYS A 202 -0.98 -16.77 15.47
N GLU A 203 -0.70 -15.53 15.10
CA GLU A 203 -1.31 -14.89 13.93
C GLU A 203 -0.45 -15.04 12.67
N HIS A 204 0.88 -15.01 12.84
CA HIS A 204 1.88 -15.03 11.78
C HIS A 204 2.85 -16.22 11.95
N ALA A 205 2.29 -17.42 12.19
CA ALA A 205 3.05 -18.62 12.51
C ALA A 205 4.14 -18.95 11.48
N SER A 206 3.85 -18.86 10.18
CA SER A 206 4.83 -19.16 9.13
C SER A 206 6.00 -18.17 9.10
N ILE A 207 5.74 -16.87 9.32
CA ILE A 207 6.78 -15.84 9.43
C ILE A 207 7.63 -16.07 10.69
N TRP A 208 6.97 -16.37 11.81
CA TRP A 208 7.63 -16.68 13.09
C TRP A 208 8.61 -17.85 12.95
N TRP A 209 8.14 -18.98 12.41
CA TRP A 209 8.98 -20.16 12.14
C TRP A 209 10.12 -19.84 11.18
N GLY A 210 9.81 -19.15 10.08
CA GLY A 210 10.79 -18.74 9.08
C GLY A 210 11.94 -17.94 9.68
N ALA A 211 11.64 -16.93 10.51
CA ALA A 211 12.66 -16.09 11.16
C ALA A 211 13.58 -16.87 12.12
N ARG A 212 13.02 -17.81 12.90
CA ARG A 212 13.80 -18.64 13.84
C ARG A 212 14.75 -19.57 13.10
N LEU A 213 14.22 -20.26 12.09
CA LEU A 213 15.00 -21.18 11.28
C LEU A 213 16.06 -20.41 10.48
N LEU A 214 15.72 -19.27 9.90
CA LEU A 214 16.64 -18.42 9.16
C LEU A 214 17.88 -18.06 10.01
N ASN A 215 17.68 -17.62 11.26
CA ASN A 215 18.78 -17.33 12.17
C ASN A 215 19.58 -18.59 12.56
N ALA A 216 18.91 -19.72 12.83
CA ALA A 216 19.57 -20.97 13.22
C ALA A 216 20.49 -21.51 12.11
N TYR A 217 20.04 -21.48 10.85
CA TYR A 217 20.83 -21.91 9.70
C TYR A 217 21.93 -20.90 9.34
N LEU A 218 21.71 -19.59 9.51
CA LEU A 218 22.77 -18.59 9.34
C LEU A 218 23.88 -18.75 10.39
N ALA A 219 23.50 -19.02 11.64
CA ALA A 219 24.44 -19.36 12.69
C ALA A 219 25.21 -20.66 12.38
N GLY A 220 24.55 -21.64 11.74
CA GLY A 220 25.17 -22.85 11.21
C GLY A 220 26.24 -22.53 10.16
N VAL A 221 25.97 -21.64 9.22
CA VAL A 221 26.95 -21.17 8.22
C VAL A 221 28.18 -20.56 8.90
N TRP A 222 28.00 -19.67 9.88
CA TRP A 222 29.12 -19.07 10.61
C TRP A 222 29.91 -20.09 11.42
N GLN A 223 29.21 -21.05 12.02
CA GLN A 223 29.83 -22.13 12.77
C GLN A 223 30.67 -23.03 11.85
N ILE A 224 30.15 -23.42 10.69
CA ILE A 224 30.92 -24.20 9.71
C ILE A 224 32.16 -23.42 9.31
N MET A 225 32.02 -22.14 8.95
CA MET A 225 33.17 -21.32 8.61
C MET A 225 34.19 -21.26 9.73
N SER A 226 33.77 -21.01 10.98
CA SER A 226 34.69 -20.92 12.13
C SER A 226 35.44 -22.22 12.43
N LEU A 227 34.93 -23.35 11.92
CA LEU A 227 35.55 -24.66 12.05
C LEU A 227 36.41 -25.02 10.84
N THR A 228 36.01 -24.60 9.63
CA THR A 228 36.78 -24.77 8.39
C THR A 228 37.77 -23.63 8.20
N GLN A 229 38.59 -23.32 9.22
CA GLN A 229 39.50 -22.15 9.16
C GLN A 229 40.81 -22.41 8.41
N GLN A 230 41.29 -23.65 8.44
CA GLN A 230 42.62 -23.95 7.93
C GLN A 230 42.59 -24.02 6.40
N ALA A 231 43.17 -23.01 5.75
CA ALA A 231 43.20 -22.93 4.28
C ALA A 231 44.35 -23.76 3.68
N SER A 232 45.37 -24.09 4.47
CA SER A 232 46.49 -24.92 4.05
C SER A 232 46.94 -25.86 5.17
N ASN A 233 47.17 -27.13 4.82
CA ASN A 233 47.76 -28.10 5.72
C ASN A 233 49.26 -27.83 5.96
N GLU A 234 49.92 -27.13 5.03
CA GLU A 234 51.36 -26.85 5.07
C GLU A 234 51.69 -25.58 5.86
N LYS A 235 50.81 -24.58 5.83
CA LYS A 235 51.01 -23.27 6.48
C LYS A 235 50.00 -23.09 7.60
N LYS A 236 50.44 -23.31 8.84
CA LYS A 236 49.61 -23.24 10.06
C LYS A 236 48.95 -21.87 10.30
N ASP A 237 49.46 -20.80 9.68
CA ASP A 237 48.96 -19.43 9.86
C ASP A 237 48.05 -18.94 8.72
N GLU A 238 47.79 -19.78 7.70
CA GLU A 238 46.93 -19.41 6.58
C GLU A 238 45.47 -19.80 6.85
N TYR A 239 44.58 -18.81 6.76
CA TYR A 239 43.16 -18.97 7.07
C TYR A 239 42.26 -18.34 6.03
N TRP A 240 41.02 -18.79 5.94
CA TRP A 240 40.01 -18.14 5.09
C TRP A 240 39.60 -16.79 5.68
N ALA A 241 39.74 -15.73 4.89
CA ALA A 241 39.46 -14.36 5.33
C ALA A 241 38.14 -13.82 4.77
N LEU A 242 37.86 -14.16 3.50
CA LEU A 242 36.71 -13.66 2.76
C LEU A 242 36.04 -14.80 2.00
N GLY A 243 34.76 -14.64 1.73
CA GLY A 243 33.99 -15.59 0.94
C GLY A 243 32.72 -14.98 0.40
N ASN A 244 32.22 -15.56 -0.68
CA ASN A 244 30.91 -15.24 -1.18
C ASN A 244 30.23 -16.49 -1.72
N ILE A 245 29.06 -16.78 -1.17
CA ILE A 245 28.27 -17.95 -1.54
C ILE A 245 26.95 -17.43 -2.15
N PRO A 246 26.91 -17.19 -3.48
CA PRO A 246 25.69 -16.75 -4.15
C PRO A 246 24.78 -17.93 -4.46
N TYR A 247 23.47 -17.73 -4.36
CA TYR A 247 22.42 -18.64 -4.80
C TYR A 247 21.50 -17.87 -5.73
N LEU A 248 21.39 -18.33 -6.97
CA LEU A 248 20.55 -17.76 -8.02
C LEU A 248 19.40 -18.70 -8.28
N ARG A 249 18.17 -18.18 -8.26
CA ARG A 249 16.96 -18.99 -8.43
C ARG A 249 16.91 -19.61 -9.82
N ASP A 250 16.68 -20.92 -9.90
CA ASP A 250 16.45 -21.62 -11.18
C ASP A 250 14.95 -21.78 -11.47
N PHE A 251 14.38 -20.84 -12.23
CA PHE A 251 12.94 -20.84 -12.55
C PHE A 251 12.41 -22.09 -13.26
N SER A 252 13.28 -22.94 -13.80
CA SER A 252 12.86 -24.23 -14.39
C SER A 252 12.46 -25.27 -13.33
N GLN A 253 13.01 -25.15 -12.12
CA GLN A 253 12.77 -26.09 -11.02
C GLN A 253 11.66 -25.59 -10.11
N GLN A 254 10.59 -26.36 -9.97
CA GLN A 254 9.46 -26.02 -9.08
C GLN A 254 9.56 -26.67 -7.69
N ASP A 255 10.25 -27.80 -7.56
CA ASP A 255 10.43 -28.42 -6.24
C ASP A 255 11.54 -27.71 -5.43
N ILE A 256 11.16 -27.09 -4.31
CA ILE A 256 12.06 -26.40 -3.38
C ILE A 256 13.02 -27.34 -2.66
N ARG A 257 12.68 -28.64 -2.54
CA ARG A 257 13.54 -29.63 -1.89
C ARG A 257 14.70 -30.06 -2.79
N SER A 258 14.55 -29.95 -4.11
CA SER A 258 15.61 -30.22 -5.07
C SER A 258 16.90 -29.44 -4.78
N LEU A 259 18.04 -30.07 -5.05
CA LEU A 259 19.36 -29.42 -5.01
C LEU A 259 19.53 -28.41 -6.14
N GLU A 260 18.80 -28.57 -7.25
CA GLU A 260 18.88 -27.71 -8.44
C GLU A 260 17.95 -26.49 -8.35
N PHE A 261 17.20 -26.34 -7.25
CA PHE A 261 16.31 -25.20 -7.04
C PHE A 261 17.05 -23.84 -7.08
N PHE A 262 18.32 -23.85 -6.64
CA PHE A 262 19.25 -22.75 -6.79
C PHE A 262 20.49 -23.21 -7.58
N ARG A 263 21.12 -22.28 -8.29
CA ARG A 263 22.48 -22.45 -8.82
C ARG A 263 23.42 -21.64 -7.95
N SER A 264 24.60 -22.19 -7.66
CA SER A 264 25.59 -21.51 -6.82
C SER A 264 26.95 -21.52 -7.49
N ASP A 265 27.70 -20.44 -7.28
CA ASP A 265 29.08 -20.28 -7.76
C ASP A 265 29.93 -19.75 -6.60
N PRO A 266 30.17 -20.60 -5.58
CA PRO A 266 30.80 -20.20 -4.34
C PRO A 266 32.31 -20.03 -4.49
N TRP A 267 32.85 -19.07 -3.74
CA TRP A 267 34.29 -18.87 -3.66
C TRP A 267 34.73 -18.40 -2.28
N LEU A 268 35.98 -18.70 -1.93
CA LEU A 268 36.68 -18.29 -0.71
C LEU A 268 38.05 -17.71 -1.05
N VAL A 269 38.53 -16.79 -0.22
CA VAL A 269 39.85 -16.18 -0.33
C VAL A 269 40.58 -16.29 1.00
N SER A 270 41.81 -16.80 0.98
CA SER A 270 42.67 -16.89 2.16
C SER A 270 43.29 -15.54 2.52
N SER A 271 43.79 -15.43 3.75
CA SER A 271 44.54 -14.28 4.26
C SER A 271 45.82 -13.99 3.47
N ARG A 272 46.31 -14.95 2.67
CA ARG A 272 47.47 -14.82 1.80
C ARG A 272 47.11 -14.70 0.31
N GLY A 273 45.83 -14.53 -0.02
CA GLY A 273 45.36 -14.33 -1.38
C GLY A 273 45.17 -15.61 -2.20
N ARG A 274 45.14 -16.80 -1.56
CA ARG A 274 44.74 -18.03 -2.23
C ARG A 274 43.24 -17.96 -2.53
N PHE A 275 42.87 -18.10 -3.80
CA PHE A 275 41.50 -18.12 -4.26
C PHE A 275 41.07 -19.57 -4.49
N GLU A 276 39.97 -19.98 -3.85
CA GLU A 276 39.32 -21.26 -4.10
C GLU A 276 37.91 -20.99 -4.59
N ALA A 277 37.55 -21.58 -5.72
CA ALA A 277 36.21 -21.53 -6.27
C ALA A 277 35.88 -22.86 -6.93
N THR A 278 34.59 -23.08 -7.14
CA THR A 278 34.12 -24.30 -7.80
C THR A 278 33.98 -24.04 -9.29
N ASP A 279 34.57 -24.88 -10.13
CA ASP A 279 34.36 -24.80 -11.58
C ASP A 279 32.94 -25.23 -12.01
N THR A 280 32.11 -25.70 -11.07
CA THR A 280 30.79 -26.26 -11.37
C THR A 280 29.68 -25.53 -10.64
N LYS A 281 28.71 -24.99 -11.38
CA LYS A 281 27.49 -24.39 -10.81
C LYS A 281 26.48 -25.41 -10.25
N ASN A 282 26.83 -26.70 -10.31
CA ASN A 282 25.96 -27.81 -9.91
C ASN A 282 26.21 -28.20 -8.44
N LEU A 283 25.24 -27.92 -7.59
CA LEU A 283 25.29 -28.21 -6.15
C LEU A 283 25.43 -29.72 -5.84
N THR A 284 24.98 -30.60 -6.73
CA THR A 284 25.09 -32.06 -6.53
C THR A 284 26.55 -32.52 -6.36
N ILE A 285 27.49 -31.85 -7.03
CA ILE A 285 28.92 -32.17 -6.94
C ILE A 285 29.46 -31.77 -5.56
N LEU A 286 29.05 -30.59 -5.06
CA LEU A 286 29.46 -30.08 -3.76
C LEU A 286 28.91 -30.96 -2.63
N PHE A 287 27.65 -31.37 -2.71
CA PHE A 287 27.05 -32.29 -1.75
C PHE A 287 27.75 -33.66 -1.69
N LYS A 288 28.38 -34.10 -2.79
CA LYS A 288 29.18 -35.34 -2.82
C LYS A 288 30.62 -35.15 -2.33
N ASN A 289 31.18 -33.96 -2.47
CA ASN A 289 32.58 -33.66 -2.14
C ASN A 289 32.71 -32.79 -0.89
N LEU A 290 32.43 -33.37 0.29
CA LEU A 290 32.55 -32.67 1.58
C LEU A 290 33.99 -32.32 2.01
N LYS A 291 34.99 -32.80 1.26
CA LYS A 291 36.40 -32.45 1.51
C LYS A 291 36.77 -31.09 0.91
N ASP A 292 35.98 -30.60 -0.03
CA ASP A 292 36.18 -29.27 -0.61
C ASP A 292 35.91 -28.19 0.47
N PRO A 293 36.81 -27.21 0.66
CA PRO A 293 36.62 -26.17 1.67
C PRO A 293 35.34 -25.35 1.49
N VAL A 294 34.81 -25.22 0.26
CA VAL A 294 33.58 -24.44 0.01
C VAL A 294 32.31 -25.27 0.18
N SER A 295 32.40 -26.60 0.18
CA SER A 295 31.25 -27.50 0.13
C SER A 295 30.40 -27.42 1.41
N PRO A 296 30.93 -27.60 2.63
CA PRO A 296 30.14 -27.58 3.85
C PRO A 296 29.34 -26.28 4.02
N VAL A 297 29.98 -25.13 3.80
CA VAL A 297 29.35 -23.80 3.91
C VAL A 297 28.27 -23.59 2.83
N THR A 298 28.49 -24.12 1.63
CA THR A 298 27.50 -24.04 0.54
C THR A 298 26.30 -24.94 0.81
N THR A 299 26.49 -26.12 1.41
CA THR A 299 25.37 -27.03 1.72
C THR A 299 24.46 -26.47 2.81
N GLU A 300 25.03 -25.90 3.87
CA GLU A 300 24.27 -25.27 4.95
C GLU A 300 23.61 -23.97 4.49
N GLY A 301 24.33 -23.16 3.70
CA GLY A 301 23.81 -21.93 3.13
C GLY A 301 22.69 -22.16 2.11
N LEU A 302 22.66 -23.31 1.43
CA LEU A 302 21.57 -23.67 0.52
C LEU A 302 20.25 -23.80 1.28
N HIS A 303 20.27 -24.45 2.45
CA HIS A 303 19.06 -24.59 3.26
C HIS A 303 18.60 -23.25 3.82
N TYR A 304 19.55 -22.40 4.24
CA TYR A 304 19.28 -21.00 4.57
C TYR A 304 18.60 -20.25 3.40
N ALA A 305 19.10 -20.41 2.17
CA ALA A 305 18.54 -19.76 0.98
C ALA A 305 17.10 -20.22 0.69
N LYS A 306 16.80 -21.51 0.86
CA LYS A 306 15.45 -22.08 0.72
C LYS A 306 14.48 -21.54 1.78
N LEU A 307 14.94 -21.39 3.03
CA LEU A 307 14.16 -20.77 4.11
C LEU A 307 13.89 -19.30 3.82
N LEU A 308 14.91 -18.55 3.37
CA LEU A 308 14.75 -17.14 3.01
C LEU A 308 13.77 -16.98 1.84
N HIS A 309 13.86 -17.83 0.81
CA HIS A 309 12.90 -17.85 -0.28
C HIS A 309 11.47 -18.04 0.25
N SER A 310 11.28 -19.05 1.10
CA SER A 310 9.97 -19.35 1.68
C SER A 310 9.41 -18.17 2.48
N LEU A 311 10.24 -17.54 3.32
CA LEU A 311 9.85 -16.39 4.13
C LEU A 311 9.50 -15.17 3.27
N VAL A 312 10.34 -14.85 2.28
CA VAL A 312 10.13 -13.74 1.35
C VAL A 312 8.87 -13.94 0.51
N SER A 313 8.62 -15.15 0.01
CA SER A 313 7.40 -15.46 -0.73
C SER A 313 6.14 -15.30 0.11
N ILE A 314 6.15 -15.72 1.38
CA ILE A 314 5.02 -15.53 2.30
C ILE A 314 4.78 -14.06 2.59
N ASP A 315 5.85 -13.32 2.90
CA ASP A 315 5.75 -11.90 3.27
C ASP A 315 5.30 -11.01 2.09
N LEU A 316 5.77 -11.33 0.89
CA LEU A 316 5.33 -10.71 -0.36
C LEU A 316 4.02 -11.29 -0.92
N GLY A 317 3.42 -12.26 -0.22
CA GLY A 317 2.06 -12.74 -0.47
C GLY A 317 1.89 -13.68 -1.66
N ASN A 318 2.97 -14.33 -2.11
CA ASN A 318 2.92 -15.38 -3.12
C ASN A 318 2.73 -16.75 -2.47
N CYS A 319 1.47 -17.16 -2.34
CA CYS A 319 1.11 -18.42 -1.68
C CYS A 319 1.24 -19.65 -2.59
N GLU A 320 1.37 -19.45 -3.90
CA GLU A 320 1.55 -20.52 -4.89
C GLU A 320 3.04 -20.85 -5.13
N ALA A 321 3.94 -20.00 -4.66
CA ALA A 321 5.37 -20.25 -4.75
C ALA A 321 5.78 -21.50 -3.96
N PRO A 322 6.80 -22.26 -4.43
CA PRO A 322 7.38 -23.34 -3.67
C PRO A 322 7.85 -22.87 -2.28
N ASN A 323 7.34 -23.49 -1.22
CA ASN A 323 7.49 -22.94 0.13
C ASN A 323 7.60 -24.03 1.20
N LEU A 324 8.59 -23.88 2.09
CA LEU A 324 8.83 -24.82 3.18
C LEU A 324 8.01 -24.54 4.46
N LEU A 325 7.26 -23.44 4.52
CA LEU A 325 6.66 -22.89 5.74
C LEU A 325 5.12 -22.80 5.68
N LEU A 326 4.49 -23.39 4.65
CA LEU A 326 3.04 -23.38 4.47
C LEU A 326 2.34 -24.63 5.01
N ASN A 327 3.03 -25.78 5.02
CA ASN A 327 2.50 -27.06 5.44
C ASN A 327 3.35 -27.69 6.55
N ASP A 328 2.75 -28.60 7.30
CA ASP A 328 3.40 -29.26 8.43
C ASP A 328 4.55 -30.18 8.01
N ASP A 329 4.40 -30.95 6.92
CA ASP A 329 5.46 -31.84 6.43
C ASP A 329 6.65 -31.07 5.88
N ASP A 330 6.38 -29.97 5.19
CA ASP A 330 7.39 -29.05 4.69
C ASP A 330 8.13 -28.34 5.83
N LEU A 331 7.41 -27.95 6.89
CA LEU A 331 8.00 -27.34 8.08
C LEU A 331 8.94 -28.32 8.81
N LYS A 332 8.55 -29.59 8.95
CA LYS A 332 9.43 -30.63 9.51
C LYS A 332 10.70 -30.79 8.69
N TYR A 333 10.58 -30.83 7.36
CA TYR A 333 11.75 -30.82 6.47
C TYR A 333 12.61 -29.57 6.68
N ALA A 334 11.99 -28.39 6.82
CA ALA A 334 12.67 -27.13 7.07
C ALA A 334 13.46 -27.11 8.39
N ILE A 335 12.91 -27.77 9.43
CA ILE A 335 13.51 -27.90 10.76
C ILE A 335 14.69 -28.87 10.73
N ASP A 336 14.48 -30.09 10.22
CA ASP A 336 15.44 -31.19 10.32
C ASP A 336 16.53 -31.16 9.23
N ALA A 337 16.21 -30.62 8.05
CA ALA A 337 17.07 -30.63 6.86
C ALA A 337 17.71 -32.01 6.61
N PRO A 338 16.92 -33.07 6.37
CA PRO A 338 17.42 -34.44 6.29
C PRO A 338 18.47 -34.66 5.19
N ASP A 339 18.44 -33.83 4.15
CA ASP A 339 19.37 -33.90 3.02
C ASP A 339 20.67 -33.13 3.27
N SER A 340 20.79 -32.41 4.39
CA SER A 340 22.00 -31.65 4.71
C SER A 340 23.13 -32.60 5.11
N PRO A 341 24.23 -32.68 4.34
CA PRO A 341 25.36 -33.53 4.69
C PRO A 341 26.11 -33.02 5.93
N SER A 342 25.92 -31.74 6.28
CA SER A 342 26.59 -31.09 7.40
C SER A 342 25.86 -31.31 8.73
N ARG A 343 24.56 -31.66 8.73
CA ARG A 343 23.75 -31.87 9.94
C ARG A 343 23.52 -33.36 10.19
N LYS A 344 23.99 -33.90 11.32
CA LYS A 344 23.63 -35.28 11.72
C LYS A 344 22.23 -35.35 12.30
N PRO A 345 21.57 -36.53 12.20
CA PRO A 345 20.40 -36.83 13.01
C PRO A 345 20.71 -36.57 14.49
N LYS A 346 19.84 -35.80 15.17
CA LYS A 346 19.97 -35.37 16.59
C LYS A 346 20.95 -34.21 16.84
N GLY A 347 21.12 -33.31 15.87
CA GLY A 347 21.45 -31.91 16.14
C GLY A 347 22.93 -31.55 16.29
N LYS A 348 23.86 -32.45 15.99
CA LYS A 348 25.29 -32.10 15.89
C LYS A 348 25.64 -31.80 14.43
N LEU A 349 26.25 -30.66 14.15
CA LEU A 349 26.94 -30.47 12.87
C LEU A 349 28.09 -31.49 12.81
N ASP A 350 28.09 -32.39 11.82
CA ASP A 350 29.28 -33.18 11.53
C ASP A 350 30.26 -32.28 10.81
N TYR A 351 31.45 -32.16 11.35
CA TYR A 351 32.57 -31.64 10.59
C TYR A 351 33.79 -32.47 10.93
N LEU A 352 34.51 -32.85 9.88
CA LEU A 352 35.51 -33.91 9.94
C LEU A 352 36.74 -33.56 10.81
N HIS A 353 36.98 -32.31 11.18
CA HIS A 353 38.25 -31.86 11.79
C HIS A 353 38.06 -30.86 12.94
N GLY A 354 37.79 -31.35 14.16
CA GLY A 354 37.99 -30.54 15.38
C GLY A 354 37.36 -31.12 16.64
N LYS A 355 38.13 -31.22 17.73
CA LYS A 355 37.61 -31.38 19.09
C LYS A 355 37.58 -29.99 19.73
N TYR A 356 36.38 -29.49 20.06
CA TYR A 356 36.22 -28.24 20.81
C TYR A 356 35.65 -28.50 22.21
N HIS A 357 36.01 -27.66 23.18
CA HIS A 357 35.75 -27.85 24.61
C HIS A 357 34.50 -27.10 25.16
N SER A 358 33.62 -26.53 24.33
CA SER A 358 32.44 -25.78 24.78
C SER A 358 31.18 -26.15 23.97
N PRO A 359 29.97 -26.18 24.56
CA PRO A 359 28.74 -26.54 23.84
C PRO A 359 28.37 -25.44 22.84
N MET A 360 28.80 -25.64 21.59
CA MET A 360 28.48 -24.79 20.44
C MET A 360 27.10 -25.08 19.85
N ASP A 361 26.15 -25.59 20.63
CA ASP A 361 24.87 -26.10 20.11
C ASP A 361 23.83 -25.02 19.73
N ARG A 362 24.21 -23.73 19.74
CA ARG A 362 23.31 -22.61 19.45
C ARG A 362 22.69 -22.63 18.05
N TYR A 363 23.44 -23.03 17.02
CA TYR A 363 22.92 -23.17 15.64
C TYR A 363 21.84 -24.27 15.49
N SER A 364 21.72 -25.13 16.50
CA SER A 364 20.79 -26.25 16.52
C SER A 364 19.62 -26.01 17.47
N LYS A 365 19.47 -24.79 18.00
CA LYS A 365 18.44 -24.44 18.95
C LYS A 365 17.67 -23.20 18.53
N ILE A 366 16.42 -23.13 18.94
CA ILE A 366 15.57 -21.96 18.74
C ILE A 366 14.78 -21.66 20.02
N PRO A 367 14.47 -20.38 20.31
CA PRO A 367 13.74 -20.02 21.51
C PRO A 367 12.28 -20.42 21.42
N ARG A 368 11.72 -20.85 22.55
CA ARG A 368 10.29 -21.17 22.68
C ARG A 368 9.41 -19.93 22.39
N PRO A 369 8.21 -20.09 21.79
CA PRO A 369 7.28 -18.98 21.58
C PRO A 369 7.04 -18.14 22.85
N ASN A 370 6.96 -16.82 22.70
CA ASN A 370 6.75 -15.85 23.79
C ASN A 370 7.84 -15.84 24.88
N THR A 371 9.06 -16.28 24.56
CA THR A 371 10.20 -16.19 25.48
C THR A 371 11.21 -15.14 25.03
N VAL A 372 12.04 -14.69 25.99
CA VAL A 372 13.15 -13.79 25.69
C VAL A 372 14.21 -14.57 24.90
N TYR A 373 14.71 -13.95 23.83
CA TYR A 373 15.60 -14.48 22.78
C TYR A 373 16.72 -15.45 23.18
N ASN A 374 17.24 -15.42 24.41
CA ASN A 374 18.34 -16.29 24.87
C ASN A 374 17.97 -17.21 26.05
N LYS A 375 16.67 -17.38 26.34
CA LYS A 375 16.18 -18.26 27.40
C LYS A 375 15.34 -19.39 26.81
N ASN A 376 15.33 -20.54 27.50
CA ASN A 376 14.50 -21.70 27.14
C ASN A 376 14.65 -22.10 25.67
N LEU A 377 15.90 -22.34 25.27
CA LEU A 377 16.27 -22.78 23.94
C LEU A 377 16.00 -24.29 23.81
N THR A 378 15.23 -24.67 22.80
CA THR A 378 14.92 -26.07 22.47
C THR A 378 15.70 -26.46 21.23
N PHE A 379 16.19 -27.70 21.16
CA PHE A 379 16.85 -28.20 19.96
C PHE A 379 15.87 -28.31 18.78
N LEU A 380 16.33 -28.06 17.56
CA LEU A 380 15.51 -28.09 16.35
C LEU A 380 14.70 -29.38 16.23
N HIS A 381 15.33 -30.54 16.44
CA HIS A 381 14.68 -31.85 16.36
C HIS A 381 13.55 -32.08 17.39
N GLU A 382 13.53 -31.31 18.48
CA GLU A 382 12.46 -31.33 19.51
C GLU A 382 11.46 -30.18 19.31
N ALA A 383 11.87 -29.13 18.59
CA ALA A 383 11.15 -27.88 18.52
C ALA A 383 9.80 -28.01 17.81
N TYR A 384 9.68 -28.88 16.80
CA TYR A 384 8.39 -29.08 16.13
C TYR A 384 7.33 -29.56 17.14
N ASP A 385 7.60 -30.66 17.84
CA ASP A 385 6.63 -31.25 18.77
C ASP A 385 6.34 -30.33 19.96
N GLU A 386 7.34 -29.59 20.45
CA GLU A 386 7.16 -28.66 21.57
C GLU A 386 6.40 -27.38 21.16
N PHE A 387 6.71 -26.80 20.00
CA PHE A 387 6.24 -25.46 19.64
C PHE A 387 5.01 -25.48 18.73
N ARG A 388 4.76 -26.56 17.99
CA ARG A 388 3.59 -26.65 17.12
C ARG A 388 2.27 -26.41 17.86
N PRO A 389 2.03 -26.94 19.08
CA PRO A 389 0.83 -26.65 19.86
C PRO A 389 0.71 -25.20 20.34
N LEU A 390 1.82 -24.46 20.35
CA LEU A 390 1.91 -23.07 20.82
C LEU A 390 1.80 -22.05 19.68
N THR A 391 1.87 -22.50 18.43
CA THR A 391 1.84 -21.68 17.22
C THR A 391 0.51 -21.79 16.50
N GLY A 392 0.17 -20.76 15.73
CA GLY A 392 -1.06 -20.72 14.94
C GLY A 392 -1.04 -21.61 13.70
N LYS A 393 -2.07 -21.47 12.86
CA LYS A 393 -2.11 -22.16 11.57
C LYS A 393 -1.02 -21.59 10.65
N LEU A 394 -0.27 -22.45 9.99
CA LEU A 394 0.62 -22.06 8.91
C LEU A 394 -0.21 -21.54 7.73
N GLY A 395 0.26 -20.48 7.08
CA GLY A 395 -0.49 -19.87 5.99
C GLY A 395 0.18 -18.68 5.35
N CYS A 396 -0.41 -18.26 4.24
CA CYS A 396 -0.03 -17.11 3.47
C CYS A 396 -1.29 -16.33 3.08
N LYS A 397 -1.15 -15.02 2.90
CA LYS A 397 -2.20 -14.10 2.48
C LYS A 397 -1.64 -13.22 1.36
N ASN A 398 -2.50 -12.75 0.47
CA ASN A 398 -2.10 -11.80 -0.55
C ASN A 398 -1.54 -10.52 0.11
N SER A 399 -0.43 -10.03 -0.42
CA SER A 399 0.26 -8.87 0.14
C SER A 399 0.11 -7.64 -0.73
N THR A 400 -0.06 -6.50 -0.06
CA THR A 400 0.02 -5.15 -0.62
C THR A 400 1.09 -4.37 0.14
N ILE A 401 1.54 -3.26 -0.43
CA ILE A 401 2.48 -2.36 0.26
C ILE A 401 1.73 -1.65 1.39
N ASP A 402 2.22 -1.77 2.62
CA ASP A 402 1.67 -1.07 3.79
C ASP A 402 1.89 0.44 3.60
N ALA A 403 0.79 1.15 3.43
CA ALA A 403 0.76 2.56 3.09
C ALA A 403 -0.56 3.18 3.52
N GLN A 404 -0.51 4.46 3.86
CA GLN A 404 -1.69 5.29 4.00
C GLN A 404 -1.89 6.11 2.73
N TYR A 405 -3.12 6.14 2.25
CA TYR A 405 -3.56 6.89 1.08
C TYR A 405 -4.43 8.05 1.54
N LEU A 406 -4.27 9.20 0.89
CA LEU A 406 -5.10 10.37 1.13
C LEU A 406 -6.34 10.27 0.24
N CYS A 407 -7.51 10.16 0.85
CA CYS A 407 -8.80 10.09 0.15
C CYS A 407 -9.68 11.28 0.52
N SER A 408 -10.27 11.91 -0.48
CA SER A 408 -11.32 12.90 -0.33
C SER A 408 -12.66 12.18 -0.27
N VAL A 409 -13.35 12.21 0.88
CA VAL A 409 -14.63 11.52 1.13
C VAL A 409 -15.71 12.57 1.44
N PRO A 410 -16.95 12.41 0.94
CA PRO A 410 -18.01 13.37 1.22
C PRO A 410 -18.42 13.35 2.71
N ARG A 411 -18.43 14.53 3.33
CA ARG A 411 -18.90 14.77 4.70
C ARG A 411 -19.96 15.86 4.71
N SER A 412 -20.93 15.73 5.62
CA SER A 412 -21.96 16.74 5.81
C SER A 412 -21.35 17.99 6.43
N LYS A 413 -21.74 19.16 5.92
CA LYS A 413 -21.45 20.45 6.54
C LYS A 413 -22.03 20.51 7.96
N SER A 414 -21.46 21.38 8.80
CA SER A 414 -22.04 21.66 10.11
C SER A 414 -23.48 22.15 9.94
N ILE A 415 -24.37 21.81 10.86
CA ILE A 415 -25.81 22.10 10.76
C ILE A 415 -26.06 23.58 10.42
N GLY A 416 -25.35 24.51 11.07
CA GLY A 416 -25.49 25.95 10.81
C GLY A 416 -25.08 26.37 9.40
N THR A 417 -23.95 25.88 8.89
CA THR A 417 -23.47 26.21 7.54
C THR A 417 -24.31 25.54 6.45
N MET A 418 -24.80 24.33 6.71
CA MET A 418 -25.73 23.61 5.85
C MET A 418 -27.06 24.37 5.71
N ILE A 419 -27.68 24.77 6.83
CA ILE A 419 -28.93 25.55 6.81
C ILE A 419 -28.73 26.86 6.06
N LEU A 420 -27.65 27.58 6.35
CA LEU A 420 -27.36 28.85 5.67
C LEU A 420 -27.22 28.67 4.15
N ALA A 421 -26.46 27.67 3.72
CA ALA A 421 -26.27 27.37 2.29
C ALA A 421 -27.60 27.02 1.60
N ILE A 422 -28.44 26.20 2.24
CA ILE A 422 -29.76 25.79 1.72
C ILE A 422 -30.70 26.99 1.61
N VAL A 423 -30.73 27.85 2.64
CA VAL A 423 -31.59 29.05 2.64
C VAL A 423 -31.19 30.01 1.53
N ILE A 424 -29.89 30.28 1.35
CA ILE A 424 -29.38 31.15 0.29
C ILE A 424 -29.74 30.57 -1.09
N ALA A 425 -29.52 29.28 -1.32
CA ALA A 425 -29.85 28.64 -2.59
C ALA A 425 -31.36 28.66 -2.89
N ASN A 426 -32.20 28.33 -1.89
CA ASN A 426 -33.66 28.37 -2.02
C ASN A 426 -34.18 29.77 -2.35
N LEU A 427 -33.61 30.83 -1.75
CA LEU A 427 -33.99 32.21 -2.05
C LEU A 427 -33.77 32.55 -3.53
N VAL A 428 -32.62 32.15 -4.09
CA VAL A 428 -32.31 32.38 -5.50
C VAL A 428 -33.29 31.63 -6.42
N PHE A 429 -33.54 30.34 -6.15
CA PHE A 429 -34.46 29.54 -6.97
C PHE A 429 -35.92 30.03 -6.87
N LEU A 430 -36.39 30.41 -5.68
CA LEU A 430 -37.73 30.96 -5.49
C LEU A 430 -37.87 32.33 -6.15
N GLN A 431 -36.84 33.17 -6.11
CA GLN A 431 -36.85 34.46 -6.82
C GLN A 431 -36.92 34.25 -8.35
N ALA A 432 -36.19 33.29 -8.88
CA ALA A 432 -36.26 32.92 -10.30
C ALA A 432 -37.64 32.37 -10.67
N ALA A 433 -38.20 31.46 -9.88
CA ALA A 433 -39.54 30.91 -10.08
C ALA A 433 -40.63 32.00 -10.05
N TRP A 434 -40.52 32.95 -9.11
CA TRP A 434 -41.43 34.10 -9.02
C TRP A 434 -41.35 34.99 -10.26
N ARG A 435 -40.14 35.29 -10.76
CA ARG A 435 -39.95 36.06 -11.99
C ARG A 435 -40.57 35.35 -13.19
N LEU A 436 -40.40 34.03 -13.28
CA LEU A 436 -40.94 33.22 -14.36
C LEU A 436 -42.48 33.16 -14.31
N LEU A 437 -43.06 32.98 -13.13
CA LEU A 437 -44.50 33.08 -12.89
C LEU A 437 -45.04 34.45 -13.31
N GLY A 438 -44.33 35.53 -12.96
CA GLY A 438 -44.69 36.89 -13.36
C GLY A 438 -44.69 37.09 -14.88
N LEU A 439 -43.68 36.56 -15.59
CA LEU A 439 -43.61 36.62 -17.05
C LEU A 439 -44.76 35.85 -17.72
N ILE A 440 -45.08 34.64 -17.23
CA ILE A 440 -46.21 33.85 -17.73
C ILE A 440 -47.53 34.60 -17.52
N ALA A 441 -47.71 35.15 -16.32
CA ALA A 441 -48.94 35.85 -15.98
C ALA A 441 -49.11 37.15 -16.81
N GLN A 442 -48.01 37.88 -17.05
CA GLN A 442 -47.99 39.03 -17.97
C GLN A 442 -48.28 38.64 -19.43
N GLY A 443 -47.79 37.47 -19.89
CA GLY A 443 -48.09 36.96 -21.22
C GLY A 443 -49.54 36.48 -21.40
N MET A 444 -50.17 35.99 -20.34
CA MET A 444 -51.59 35.55 -20.36
C MET A 444 -52.57 36.71 -20.17
N LEU A 445 -52.14 37.82 -19.56
CA LEU A 445 -52.99 38.97 -19.25
C LEU A 445 -53.75 39.56 -20.46
N PRO A 446 -53.11 39.78 -21.64
CA PRO A 446 -53.76 40.39 -22.80
C PRO A 446 -54.92 39.56 -23.37
N ASN A 447 -54.85 38.23 -23.22
CA ASN A 447 -55.85 37.31 -23.73
C ASN A 447 -57.04 37.12 -22.79
N ALA A 448 -56.87 37.37 -21.49
CA ALA A 448 -57.89 37.16 -20.47
C ALA A 448 -58.68 38.44 -20.12
N ASP A 449 -58.04 39.61 -20.25
CA ASP A 449 -58.71 40.90 -20.07
C ASP A 449 -58.11 41.94 -21.04
N PRO A 450 -58.76 42.21 -22.19
CA PRO A 450 -58.31 43.18 -23.17
C PRO A 450 -58.23 44.62 -22.63
N GLN A 451 -58.83 44.90 -21.46
CA GLN A 451 -58.79 46.20 -20.81
C GLN A 451 -57.76 46.29 -19.68
N ALA A 452 -57.02 45.21 -19.38
CA ALA A 452 -56.02 45.20 -18.30
C ALA A 452 -54.79 46.10 -18.57
N MET A 453 -54.56 46.50 -19.83
CA MET A 453 -53.51 47.46 -20.20
C MET A 453 -54.05 48.86 -20.55
N VAL A 454 -55.33 49.14 -20.26
CA VAL A 454 -55.95 50.44 -20.52
C VAL A 454 -56.13 51.20 -19.21
N CYS A 455 -55.51 52.37 -19.12
CA CYS A 455 -55.67 53.26 -17.98
C CYS A 455 -56.99 54.06 -18.12
N GLU A 456 -57.98 53.80 -17.27
CA GLU A 456 -59.24 54.55 -17.22
C GLU A 456 -59.04 56.07 -17.00
N GLY A 457 -57.95 56.46 -16.33
CA GLY A 457 -57.57 57.86 -16.15
C GLY A 457 -57.15 58.56 -17.45
N CYS A 458 -56.57 57.81 -18.40
CA CYS A 458 -56.21 58.34 -19.73
C CYS A 458 -57.44 58.53 -20.63
N LEU A 459 -58.51 57.76 -20.42
CA LEU A 459 -59.77 57.94 -21.14
C LEU A 459 -60.59 59.12 -20.60
N LYS A 460 -60.52 59.41 -19.30
CA LYS A 460 -61.23 60.55 -18.69
C LYS A 460 -60.63 61.92 -19.05
N ASN A 461 -59.32 62.03 -19.24
CA ASN A 461 -58.68 63.32 -19.55
C ASN A 461 -58.88 63.78 -21.01
N ASN A 462 -59.27 62.90 -21.93
CA ASN A 462 -59.51 63.29 -23.33
C ASN A 462 -60.85 64.02 -23.56
N TYR A 463 -61.75 64.05 -22.58
CA TYR A 463 -63.01 64.81 -22.67
C TYR A 463 -62.93 66.21 -22.04
N ALA A 464 -61.84 66.56 -21.36
CA ALA A 464 -61.69 67.85 -20.65
C ALA A 464 -60.69 68.82 -21.29
N MET A 465 -60.07 68.47 -22.43
CA MET A 465 -59.02 69.28 -23.08
C MET A 465 -59.43 69.79 -24.49
N GLY A 466 -60.74 69.99 -24.69
CA GLY A 466 -61.33 70.45 -25.96
C GLY A 466 -61.82 71.91 -25.98
N GLU A 467 -61.75 72.65 -24.87
CA GLU A 467 -62.17 74.05 -24.85
C GLU A 467 -61.17 74.94 -24.10
N VAL A 468 -60.83 76.07 -24.74
CA VAL A 468 -60.02 77.21 -24.26
C VAL A 468 -58.50 76.95 -24.29
N SER A 469 -57.79 77.10 -25.41
CA SER A 469 -57.48 78.35 -26.14
C SER A 469 -57.12 79.55 -25.25
N SER A 470 -55.83 79.71 -24.92
CA SER A 470 -55.06 80.94 -25.19
C SER A 470 -53.60 80.83 -24.71
N ARG A 471 -52.68 80.89 -25.66
CA ARG A 471 -51.29 81.41 -25.52
C ARG A 471 -51.33 82.87 -24.98
N PRO A 472 -50.24 83.52 -24.48
CA PRO A 472 -48.82 83.22 -24.73
C PRO A 472 -47.81 83.49 -23.59
N ASP A 473 -46.57 83.06 -23.88
CA ASP A 473 -45.28 83.76 -23.73
C ASP A 473 -44.45 83.86 -22.43
N SER A 474 -43.13 83.88 -22.71
CA SER A 474 -41.96 84.31 -21.92
C SER A 474 -41.39 83.30 -20.90
N ARG A 475 -40.16 82.78 -21.13
CA ARG A 475 -38.82 83.28 -20.64
C ARG A 475 -38.73 83.18 -19.11
N ASP A 476 -37.71 82.65 -18.45
CA ASP A 476 -36.25 82.50 -18.66
C ASP A 476 -35.80 81.37 -17.71
N GLU A 477 -34.88 80.48 -18.10
CA GLU A 477 -33.43 80.54 -17.79
C GLU A 477 -33.08 80.31 -16.30
N SER A 478 -32.41 79.17 -15.99
CA SER A 478 -31.19 79.09 -15.16
C SER A 478 -30.81 77.64 -14.75
N THR A 479 -29.71 77.16 -15.37
CA THR A 479 -28.51 76.52 -14.75
C THR A 479 -28.69 75.67 -13.48
N VAL A 480 -28.43 74.35 -13.52
CA VAL A 480 -27.11 73.67 -13.44
C VAL A 480 -26.24 74.17 -12.27
N GLN A 481 -26.02 73.32 -11.25
CA GLN A 481 -24.68 72.85 -10.89
C GLN A 481 -24.71 71.70 -9.86
N LEU A 482 -23.99 70.64 -10.24
CA LEU A 482 -23.47 69.56 -9.40
C LEU A 482 -22.13 69.98 -8.80
N VAL A 483 -21.74 69.24 -7.74
CA VAL A 483 -20.40 68.81 -7.30
C VAL A 483 -20.17 69.17 -5.83
N PRO A 484 -19.49 68.33 -5.01
CA PRO A 484 -19.05 66.95 -5.22
C PRO A 484 -19.90 65.89 -4.52
#